data_AF-A0A2W1JL90-F1
#
_entry.id   AF-A0A2W1JL90-F1
#
_cell.length_a   1.000
_cell.length_b   1.000
_cell.length_c   1.000
_cell.angle_alpha   90.00
_cell.angle_beta   90.00
_cell.angle_gamma   90.00
#
_symmetry.space_group_name_H-M   'P 1'
#
loop_
_entity.id
_entity.type
_entity.pdbx_description
1 polymer ?
#
loop_
_entity_poly.entity_id
_entity_poly.type
_entity_poly.pdbx_seq_one_letter_code
_entity_poly.pdbx_strand_id
1 'polypeptide(L)'
;MTPFPGHEYYKEVLSDATKDIADALDRDYESYGSTTWRRKIKEAGLGPDNCFYFQNESLVRGKLEFDLDRDPSPDLSLEIDLTRKSLNRLPIYARLGVPELWCYDDGEITIYHLQEGEYVEAAQSLVFPELPIQSLPYVIEEHRQQGRRVLRQAIREWAKTYRTTF
;
A
#
# COMPACT_ATOMS: atom_id res chain seq x y z
N MET A 1 -7.05 19.10 3.42
CA MET A 1 -6.33 19.10 4.71
C MET A 1 -4.85 19.18 4.37
N THR A 2 -4.07 20.06 4.99
CA THR A 2 -2.61 20.06 4.81
C THR A 2 -2.06 18.89 5.60
N PRO A 3 -1.31 17.96 5.00
CA PRO A 3 -0.74 16.84 5.74
C PRO A 3 0.22 17.37 6.82
N PHE A 4 0.08 16.89 8.04
CA PHE A 4 1.01 17.20 9.13
C PHE A 4 2.28 16.33 8.96
N PRO A 5 3.43 16.70 9.55
CA PRO A 5 4.69 15.98 9.33
C PRO A 5 4.64 14.47 9.56
N GLY A 6 3.77 13.99 10.47
CA GLY A 6 3.57 12.56 10.71
C GLY A 6 2.95 11.83 9.51
N HIS A 7 1.93 12.41 8.88
CA HIS A 7 1.30 11.86 7.68
C HIS A 7 2.34 11.61 6.57
N GLU A 8 3.12 12.65 6.23
CA GLU A 8 4.18 12.53 5.22
C GLU A 8 5.24 11.51 5.62
N TYR A 9 5.63 11.49 6.90
CA TYR A 9 6.59 10.52 7.39
C TYR A 9 6.11 9.07 7.20
N TYR A 10 4.88 8.75 7.64
CA TYR A 10 4.34 7.39 7.57
C TYR A 10 4.01 6.96 6.15
N LYS A 11 3.54 7.87 5.29
CA LYS A 11 3.40 7.62 3.86
C LYS A 11 4.71 7.13 3.26
N GLU A 12 5.80 7.85 3.51
CA GLU A 12 7.12 7.48 2.99
C GLU A 12 7.65 6.19 3.65
N VAL A 13 7.49 6.00 4.96
CA VAL A 13 7.89 4.73 5.62
C VAL A 13 7.16 3.55 5.03
N LEU A 14 5.82 3.57 5.00
CA LEU A 14 5.03 2.42 4.60
C LEU A 14 5.18 2.16 3.10
N SER A 15 5.38 3.21 2.30
CA SER A 15 5.76 3.06 0.90
C SER A 15 7.10 2.36 0.74
N ASP A 16 8.14 2.81 1.44
CA ASP A 16 9.46 2.17 1.40
C ASP A 16 9.43 0.75 1.96
N ALA A 17 8.66 0.52 3.03
CA ALA A 17 8.49 -0.78 3.65
C ALA A 17 7.87 -1.78 2.67
N THR A 18 6.83 -1.37 1.94
CA THR A 18 6.16 -2.19 0.91
C THR A 18 7.16 -2.64 -0.17
N LYS A 19 8.03 -1.72 -0.62
CA LYS A 19 9.10 -1.99 -1.58
C LYS A 19 10.17 -2.91 -1.02
N ASP A 20 10.63 -2.63 0.20
CA ASP A 20 11.63 -3.43 0.90
C ASP A 20 11.17 -4.86 1.15
N ILE A 21 9.88 -5.04 1.49
CA ILE A 21 9.25 -6.35 1.64
C ILE A 21 9.28 -7.08 0.29
N ALA A 22 8.86 -6.42 -0.79
CA ALA A 22 8.87 -7.00 -2.13
C ALA A 22 10.28 -7.48 -2.54
N ASP A 23 11.28 -6.61 -2.39
CA ASP A 23 12.68 -6.92 -2.66
C ASP A 23 13.17 -8.10 -1.79
N ALA A 24 12.82 -8.12 -0.50
CA ALA A 24 13.24 -9.18 0.42
C ALA A 24 12.61 -10.55 0.09
N LEU A 25 11.40 -10.54 -0.48
CA LEU A 25 10.66 -11.71 -0.94
C LEU A 25 10.96 -12.09 -2.39
N ASP A 26 11.83 -11.35 -3.08
CA ASP A 26 12.18 -11.55 -4.50
C ASP A 26 10.94 -11.44 -5.42
N ARG A 27 10.12 -10.41 -5.18
CA ARG A 27 8.90 -10.11 -5.95
C ARG A 27 9.07 -8.79 -6.69
N ASP A 28 8.86 -8.82 -8.00
CA ASP A 28 8.76 -7.61 -8.81
C ASP A 28 7.56 -6.77 -8.35
N TYR A 29 7.73 -5.45 -8.39
CA TYR A 29 6.65 -4.50 -8.16
C TYR A 29 6.83 -3.25 -9.03
N GLU A 30 5.73 -2.56 -9.28
CA GLU A 30 5.74 -1.18 -9.78
C GLU A 30 4.93 -0.28 -8.85
N SER A 31 5.34 0.99 -8.72
CA SER A 31 4.61 1.96 -7.92
C SER A 31 4.46 3.27 -8.67
N TYR A 32 3.22 3.67 -8.91
CA TYR A 32 2.90 4.86 -9.67
C TYR A 32 2.15 5.90 -8.82
N GLY A 33 2.55 6.05 -7.54
CA GLY A 33 1.92 6.91 -6.54
C GLY A 33 1.75 8.39 -6.89
N SER A 34 2.20 8.84 -8.07
CA SER A 34 2.01 10.21 -8.59
C SER A 34 1.41 10.29 -10.00
N THR A 35 0.93 9.20 -10.60
CA THR A 35 0.54 9.16 -12.03
C THR A 35 -0.98 9.25 -12.28
N THR A 36 -1.39 9.06 -13.55
CA THR A 36 -2.74 9.21 -14.11
C THR A 36 -3.86 8.56 -13.30
N TRP A 37 -3.62 7.43 -12.63
CA TRP A 37 -4.58 6.83 -11.69
C TRP A 37 -4.91 7.80 -10.56
N ARG A 38 -3.89 8.38 -9.91
CA ARG A 38 -4.06 9.43 -8.90
C ARG A 38 -4.78 10.65 -9.47
N ARG A 39 -4.68 10.94 -10.77
CA ARG A 39 -5.46 12.02 -11.41
C ARG A 39 -6.95 11.70 -11.52
N LYS A 40 -7.38 10.53 -12.03
CA LYS A 40 -8.82 10.19 -12.05
C LYS A 40 -9.37 9.95 -10.65
N ILE A 41 -8.55 9.38 -9.75
CA ILE A 41 -8.90 9.29 -8.35
C ILE A 41 -9.10 10.72 -7.80
N LYS A 42 -8.23 11.68 -8.15
CA LYS A 42 -8.33 13.10 -7.72
C LYS A 42 -9.47 13.85 -8.36
N GLU A 43 -9.79 13.56 -9.61
CA GLU A 43 -10.99 14.04 -10.31
C GLU A 43 -12.26 13.45 -9.67
N ALA A 44 -12.20 12.22 -9.14
CA ALA A 44 -13.22 11.61 -8.30
C ALA A 44 -13.18 12.09 -6.84
N GLY A 45 -12.32 13.07 -6.51
CA GLY A 45 -12.23 13.72 -5.19
C GLY A 45 -11.22 13.10 -4.23
N LEU A 46 -10.29 12.27 -4.73
CA LEU A 46 -9.51 11.34 -3.92
C LEU A 46 -8.01 11.35 -4.30
N GLY A 47 -7.08 11.15 -3.38
CA GLY A 47 -5.67 11.01 -3.76
C GLY A 47 -5.03 9.95 -2.90
N PRO A 48 -4.77 8.74 -3.40
CA PRO A 48 -4.08 7.76 -2.59
C PRO A 48 -2.69 8.25 -2.26
N ASP A 49 -2.25 7.88 -1.07
CA ASP A 49 -0.92 8.24 -0.60
C ASP A 49 0.13 7.48 -1.39
N ASN A 50 -0.15 6.21 -1.70
CA ASN A 50 0.58 5.45 -2.71
C ASN A 50 -0.24 4.29 -3.29
N CYS A 51 0.22 3.68 -4.37
CA CYS A 51 -0.35 2.46 -4.92
C CYS A 51 0.73 1.58 -5.57
N PHE A 52 0.47 0.28 -5.60
CA PHE A 52 1.43 -0.74 -6.01
C PHE A 52 0.79 -1.76 -6.94
N TYR A 53 1.59 -2.22 -7.89
CA TYR A 53 1.31 -3.34 -8.78
C TYR A 53 2.25 -4.47 -8.43
N PHE A 54 1.70 -5.65 -8.22
CA PHE A 54 2.40 -6.90 -7.94
C PHE A 54 1.94 -7.98 -8.90
N GLN A 55 0.65 -8.35 -8.85
CA GLN A 55 0.07 -9.31 -9.79
C GLN A 55 -0.02 -8.73 -11.20
N ASN A 56 -0.33 -7.44 -11.30
CA ASN A 56 -0.43 -6.71 -12.55
C ASN A 56 0.89 -6.04 -12.98
N GLU A 57 1.99 -6.23 -12.23
CA GLU A 57 3.28 -5.56 -12.47
C GLU A 57 3.76 -5.76 -13.92
N SER A 58 3.76 -6.99 -14.42
CA SER A 58 4.28 -7.30 -15.77
C SER A 58 3.50 -6.62 -16.90
N LEU A 59 2.23 -6.28 -16.66
CA LEU A 59 1.36 -5.57 -17.60
C LEU A 59 1.66 -4.08 -17.64
N VAL A 60 2.31 -3.54 -16.61
CA VAL A 60 2.54 -2.10 -16.44
C VAL A 60 4.02 -1.73 -16.44
N ARG A 61 4.92 -2.71 -16.29
CA ARG A 61 6.38 -2.56 -16.27
C ARG A 61 6.88 -1.62 -17.37
N GLY A 62 7.61 -0.58 -16.94
CA GLY A 62 8.23 0.38 -17.84
C GLY A 62 7.26 1.30 -18.60
N LYS A 63 5.96 1.26 -18.30
CA LYS A 63 5.00 2.23 -18.87
C LYS A 63 5.20 3.59 -18.23
N LEU A 64 5.27 4.62 -19.09
CA LEU A 64 5.33 6.02 -18.67
C LEU A 64 4.00 6.75 -18.87
N GLU A 65 3.08 6.16 -19.63
CA GLU A 65 1.74 6.64 -19.87
C GLU A 65 0.73 5.56 -19.47
N PHE A 66 -0.36 5.97 -18.85
CA PHE A 66 -1.39 5.09 -18.32
C PHE A 66 -2.75 5.45 -18.90
N ASP A 67 -3.44 4.45 -19.43
CA ASP A 67 -4.81 4.52 -19.92
C ASP A 67 -5.71 3.64 -19.05
N LEU A 68 -6.61 4.27 -18.29
CA LEU A 68 -7.46 3.60 -17.31
C LEU A 68 -8.55 2.73 -17.94
N ASP A 69 -8.79 2.89 -19.24
CA ASP A 69 -9.75 2.06 -19.96
C ASP A 69 -9.09 0.77 -20.49
N ARG A 70 -7.76 0.65 -20.37
CA ARG A 70 -6.96 -0.46 -20.92
C ARG A 70 -6.02 -1.11 -19.91
N ASP A 71 -5.44 -0.29 -19.04
CA ASP A 71 -4.46 -0.71 -18.06
C ASP A 71 -5.17 -1.11 -16.76
N PRO A 72 -4.64 -2.12 -16.04
CA PRO A 72 -5.24 -2.60 -14.82
C PRO A 72 -5.21 -1.53 -13.72
N SER A 73 -6.12 -1.67 -12.77
CA SER A 73 -6.01 -0.99 -11.47
C SER A 73 -4.76 -1.46 -10.71
N PRO A 74 -4.23 -0.67 -9.78
CA PRO A 74 -3.22 -1.17 -8.86
C PRO A 74 -3.79 -2.34 -8.04
N ASP A 75 -2.91 -3.25 -7.64
CA ASP A 75 -3.26 -4.40 -6.80
C ASP A 75 -3.44 -3.97 -5.33
N LEU A 76 -2.69 -2.96 -4.90
CA LEU A 76 -2.76 -2.39 -3.56
C LEU A 76 -2.82 -0.86 -3.63
N SER A 77 -3.73 -0.24 -2.87
CA SER A 77 -3.61 1.19 -2.52
C SER A 77 -3.34 1.36 -1.03
N LEU A 78 -2.45 2.29 -0.70
CA LEU A 78 -2.03 2.65 0.64
C LEU A 78 -2.61 4.02 1.00
N GLU A 79 -3.28 4.09 2.15
CA GLU A 79 -3.80 5.31 2.75
C GLU A 79 -3.26 5.51 4.16
N ILE A 80 -2.87 6.75 4.47
CA ILE A 80 -2.46 7.22 5.78
C ILE A 80 -3.54 8.14 6.33
N ASP A 81 -3.88 7.96 7.61
CA ASP A 81 -4.93 8.71 8.30
C ASP A 81 -6.31 8.59 7.62
N LEU A 82 -6.62 7.42 7.02
CA LEU A 82 -7.97 7.12 6.58
C LEU A 82 -8.85 6.81 7.79
N THR A 83 -9.17 7.85 8.55
CA THR A 83 -10.03 7.74 9.73
C THR A 83 -11.41 7.18 9.34
N ARG A 84 -12.17 6.67 10.33
CA ARG A 84 -13.58 6.28 10.15
C ARG A 84 -14.45 7.34 9.46
N LYS A 85 -14.11 8.63 9.61
CA LYS A 85 -14.82 9.76 8.95
C LYS A 85 -14.49 9.89 7.46
N SER A 86 -13.37 9.32 7.02
CA SER A 86 -12.88 9.29 5.65
C SER A 86 -13.25 8.00 4.89
N LEU A 87 -14.01 7.07 5.51
CA LEU A 87 -14.49 5.84 4.87
C LEU A 87 -15.47 6.09 3.70
N ASN A 88 -15.99 7.31 3.57
CA ASN A 88 -16.73 7.75 2.39
C ASN A 88 -15.90 7.69 1.09
N ARG A 89 -14.58 7.51 1.20
CA ARG A 89 -13.64 7.33 0.10
C ARG A 89 -13.62 5.89 -0.45
N LEU A 90 -14.04 4.89 0.33
CA LEU A 90 -14.04 3.47 -0.05
C LEU A 90 -14.85 3.16 -1.34
N PRO A 91 -16.08 3.70 -1.53
CA PRO A 91 -16.83 3.45 -2.77
C PRO A 91 -16.14 3.95 -4.04
N ILE A 92 -15.21 4.91 -3.93
CA ILE A 92 -14.44 5.40 -5.08
C ILE A 92 -13.41 4.34 -5.49
N TYR A 93 -12.62 3.80 -4.54
CA TYR A 93 -11.70 2.70 -4.83
C TYR A 93 -12.43 1.46 -5.37
N ALA A 94 -13.63 1.18 -4.86
CA ALA A 94 -14.44 0.03 -5.30
C ALA A 94 -14.87 0.17 -6.77
N ARG A 95 -15.31 1.37 -7.20
CA ARG A 95 -15.62 1.66 -8.61
C ARG A 95 -14.42 1.55 -9.54
N LEU A 96 -13.23 1.75 -9.00
CA LEU A 96 -11.96 1.63 -9.71
C LEU A 96 -11.39 0.21 -9.69
N GLY A 97 -12.02 -0.72 -8.97
CA GLY A 97 -11.65 -2.14 -8.97
C GLY A 97 -10.38 -2.46 -8.21
N VAL A 98 -9.88 -1.59 -7.32
CA VAL A 98 -8.67 -1.86 -6.54
C VAL A 98 -8.95 -3.01 -5.57
N PRO A 99 -8.27 -4.17 -5.68
CA PRO A 99 -8.66 -5.35 -4.92
C PRO A 99 -8.31 -5.26 -3.44
N GLU A 100 -7.23 -4.55 -3.07
CA GLU A 100 -6.76 -4.43 -1.69
C GLU A 100 -6.48 -2.96 -1.30
N LEU A 101 -6.90 -2.59 -0.08
CA LEU A 101 -6.52 -1.33 0.56
C LEU A 101 -5.82 -1.60 1.89
N TRP A 102 -4.71 -0.90 2.12
CA TRP A 102 -4.11 -0.77 3.44
C TRP A 102 -4.38 0.62 3.98
N CYS A 103 -5.05 0.68 5.13
CA CYS A 103 -5.37 1.92 5.82
C CYS A 103 -4.57 1.97 7.10
N TYR A 104 -3.58 2.86 7.17
CA TYR A 104 -2.83 3.13 8.38
C TYR A 104 -3.49 4.27 9.15
N ASP A 105 -3.84 4.03 10.41
CA ASP A 105 -4.36 5.05 11.34
C ASP A 105 -3.78 4.77 12.73
N ASP A 106 -3.19 5.80 13.34
CA ASP A 106 -2.68 5.79 14.72
C ASP A 106 -1.90 4.54 15.16
N GLY A 107 -1.00 4.03 14.30
CA GLY A 107 -0.14 2.88 14.62
C GLY A 107 -0.73 1.52 14.25
N GLU A 108 -1.91 1.47 13.64
CA GLU A 108 -2.56 0.25 13.18
C GLU A 108 -2.70 0.25 11.66
N ILE A 109 -2.59 -0.92 11.03
CA ILE A 109 -2.98 -1.12 9.62
C ILE A 109 -4.23 -1.98 9.59
N THR A 110 -5.29 -1.45 9.00
CA THR A 110 -6.48 -2.22 8.61
C THR A 110 -6.39 -2.59 7.13
N ILE A 111 -6.59 -3.87 6.83
CA ILE A 111 -6.63 -4.39 5.46
C ILE A 111 -8.08 -4.52 5.02
N TYR A 112 -8.40 -4.05 3.83
CA TYR A 112 -9.71 -4.25 3.22
C TYR A 112 -9.59 -4.95 1.88
N HIS A 113 -10.47 -5.91 1.63
CA HIS A 113 -10.64 -6.57 0.33
C HIS A 113 -11.90 -6.08 -0.36
N LEU A 114 -11.80 -5.84 -1.67
CA LEU A 114 -12.97 -5.58 -2.50
C LEU A 114 -13.73 -6.89 -2.75
N GLN A 115 -14.97 -6.98 -2.28
CA GLN A 115 -15.86 -8.12 -2.44
C GLN A 115 -17.23 -7.62 -2.92
N GLU A 116 -17.70 -8.11 -4.07
CA GLU A 116 -19.01 -7.75 -4.63
C GLU A 116 -19.29 -6.24 -4.74
N GLY A 117 -18.24 -5.42 -4.91
CA GLY A 117 -18.34 -3.96 -5.03
C GLY A 117 -18.26 -3.20 -3.70
N GLU A 118 -18.05 -3.88 -2.57
CA GLU A 118 -17.87 -3.29 -1.25
C GLU A 118 -16.56 -3.73 -0.60
N TYR A 119 -16.01 -2.91 0.29
CA TYR A 119 -14.80 -3.28 1.04
C TYR A 119 -15.15 -3.94 2.36
N VAL A 120 -14.57 -5.12 2.57
CA VAL A 120 -14.69 -5.90 3.80
C VAL A 120 -13.32 -6.02 4.45
N GLU A 121 -13.27 -5.81 5.77
CA GLU A 121 -12.03 -5.96 6.53
C GLU A 121 -11.51 -7.40 6.44
N ALA A 122 -10.18 -7.54 6.30
CA ALA A 122 -9.52 -8.81 6.11
C ALA A 122 -8.33 -8.97 7.08
N ALA A 123 -8.06 -10.23 7.44
CA ALA A 123 -6.96 -10.56 8.34
C ALA A 123 -5.60 -10.75 7.61
N GLN A 124 -5.61 -10.97 6.31
CA GLN A 124 -4.42 -11.29 5.51
C GLN A 124 -4.37 -10.42 4.27
N SER A 125 -3.16 -10.07 3.84
CA SER A 125 -2.94 -9.33 2.60
C SER A 125 -3.08 -10.22 1.37
N LEU A 126 -3.58 -9.67 0.25
CA LEU A 126 -3.56 -10.36 -1.05
C LEU A 126 -2.16 -10.28 -1.67
N VAL A 127 -1.47 -9.15 -1.55
CA VAL A 127 -0.14 -8.95 -2.15
C VAL A 127 1.00 -9.60 -1.35
N PHE A 128 0.84 -9.76 -0.03
CA PHE A 128 1.77 -10.51 0.83
C PHE A 128 1.06 -11.48 1.79
N PRO A 129 0.48 -12.59 1.29
CA PRO A 129 -0.32 -13.51 2.10
C PRO A 129 0.45 -14.18 3.24
N GLU A 130 1.77 -14.30 3.12
CA GLU A 130 2.63 -14.92 4.14
C GLU A 130 2.96 -13.98 5.31
N LEU A 131 2.74 -12.67 5.17
CA LEU A 131 3.15 -11.67 6.16
C LEU A 131 1.98 -11.22 7.05
N PRO A 132 2.19 -11.10 8.36
CA PRO A 132 1.24 -10.44 9.25
C PRO A 132 1.41 -8.92 9.12
N ILE A 133 0.90 -8.34 8.03
CA ILE A 133 1.10 -6.91 7.69
C ILE A 133 0.63 -5.98 8.81
N GLN A 134 -0.38 -6.34 9.59
CA GLN A 134 -0.84 -5.57 10.75
C GLN A 134 0.23 -5.45 11.85
N SER A 135 1.28 -6.27 11.81
CA SER A 135 2.44 -6.16 12.71
C SER A 135 3.53 -5.21 12.21
N LEU A 136 3.48 -4.78 10.95
CA LEU A 136 4.48 -3.90 10.33
C LEU A 136 4.66 -2.57 11.10
N PRO A 137 3.61 -1.90 11.61
CA PRO A 137 3.78 -0.70 12.43
C PRO A 137 4.66 -0.88 13.66
N TYR A 138 4.62 -2.04 14.32
CA TYR A 138 5.48 -2.31 15.48
C TYR A 138 6.96 -2.36 15.10
N VAL A 139 7.29 -3.02 13.98
CA VAL A 139 8.65 -3.06 13.44
C VAL A 139 9.13 -1.64 13.10
N ILE A 140 8.23 -0.82 12.55
CA ILE A 140 8.50 0.58 12.22
C ILE A 140 8.82 1.39 13.47
N GLU A 141 7.98 1.34 14.50
CA GLU A 141 8.17 2.15 15.70
C GLU A 141 9.39 1.72 16.51
N GLU A 142 9.70 0.42 16.56
CA GLU A 142 10.90 -0.11 17.21
C GLU A 142 12.20 0.47 16.60
N HIS A 143 12.21 0.72 15.29
CA HIS A 143 13.42 1.13 14.56
C HIS A 143 13.42 2.58 14.08
N ARG A 144 12.29 3.30 14.18
CA ARG A 144 12.13 4.68 13.66
C ARG A 144 13.21 5.64 14.14
N GLN A 145 13.53 5.62 15.43
CA GLN A 145 14.52 6.53 16.03
C GLN A 145 15.98 6.17 15.70
N GLN A 146 16.21 5.01 15.07
CA GLN A 146 17.55 4.51 14.72
C GLN A 146 18.00 4.94 13.31
N GLY A 147 17.14 5.67 12.59
CA GLY A 147 17.41 6.21 11.25
C GLY A 147 16.95 5.30 10.11
N ARG A 148 16.68 5.90 8.94
CA ARG A 148 16.02 5.24 7.80
C ARG A 148 16.73 3.99 7.30
N ARG A 149 18.06 4.01 7.22
CA ARG A 149 18.84 2.85 6.76
C ARG A 149 18.63 1.63 7.66
N VAL A 150 18.62 1.84 8.99
CA VAL A 150 18.45 0.77 9.98
C VAL A 150 17.01 0.25 9.93
N LEU A 151 16.03 1.15 9.91
CA LEU A 151 14.61 0.79 9.75
C LEU A 151 14.34 -0.07 8.51
N ARG A 152 14.82 0.37 7.35
CA ARG A 152 14.66 -0.38 6.09
C ARG A 152 15.32 -1.75 6.14
N GLN A 153 16.48 -1.86 6.80
CA GLN A 153 17.13 -3.16 7.01
C GLN A 153 16.29 -4.07 7.91
N ALA A 154 15.75 -3.55 9.01
CA ALA A 154 14.91 -4.31 9.93
C ALA A 154 13.64 -4.84 9.25
N ILE A 155 13.01 -4.03 8.40
CA ILE A 155 11.84 -4.45 7.61
C ILE A 155 12.19 -5.62 6.68
N ARG A 156 13.31 -5.54 5.95
CA ARG A 156 13.75 -6.63 5.07
C ARG A 156 14.04 -7.92 5.84
N GLU A 157 14.71 -7.82 6.98
CA GLU A 157 14.98 -9.00 7.82
C GLU A 157 13.70 -9.59 8.42
N TRP A 158 12.79 -8.74 8.91
CA TRP A 158 11.47 -9.16 9.37
C TRP A 158 10.71 -9.91 8.28
N ALA A 159 10.62 -9.36 7.07
CA ALA A 159 9.96 -10.02 5.94
C ALA A 159 10.56 -11.40 5.63
N LYS A 160 11.89 -11.52 5.67
CA LYS A 160 12.59 -12.80 5.43
C LYS A 160 12.27 -13.87 6.47
N THR A 161 11.90 -13.51 7.69
CA THR A 161 11.52 -14.52 8.71
C THR A 161 10.28 -15.34 8.32
N TYR A 162 9.48 -14.83 7.38
CA TYR A 162 8.29 -15.48 6.85
C TYR A 162 8.50 -16.14 5.48
N ARG A 163 9.73 -16.09 4.91
CA ARG A 163 10.03 -16.90 3.72
C ARG A 163 9.94 -18.36 4.12
N THR A 164 8.92 -19.06 3.61
CA THR A 164 8.81 -20.49 3.79
C THR A 164 10.01 -21.12 3.09
N THR A 165 10.89 -21.76 3.85
CA THR A 165 11.95 -22.59 3.27
C THR A 165 11.25 -23.86 2.79
N PHE A 166 11.02 -23.98 1.48
CA PHE A 166 10.65 -25.24 0.87
C PHE A 166 11.92 -25.95 0.38
#